data_AF-A0A2K6G3L6-F1
#
_entry.id   AF-A0A2K6G3L6-F1
#
_cell.length_a   1.000
_cell.length_b   1.000
_cell.length_c   1.000
_cell.angle_alpha   90.00
_cell.angle_beta   90.00
_cell.angle_gamma   90.00
#
_symmetry.space_group_name_H-M   'P 1'
#
loop_
_entity.id
_entity.type
_entity.pdbx_description
1 polymer ?
#
loop_
_entity_poly.entity_id
_entity_poly.type
_entity_poly.pdbx_seq_one_letter_code
_entity_poly.pdbx_strand_id
1 'polypeptide(L)'
;MSSPRRSQTQKMRLSLTTRKVPLEVPTPTEKDWPTDEGDYVFMDLDQGLDSLPQPYRMINKLVNLLFDRSWEIIEERNALREAESSQIQPTVYPPVGEIQLNKRPNCMAVSQDFLFVGGAKGFSIYNLYNAKRIYVWDKLKVDVTSICATDLGSEILIALVDEMGIVLHLPFL
;
A
#
# COMPACT_ATOMS: atom_id res chain seq x y z
N MET A 1 -74.25 -4.62 7.22
CA MET A 1 -73.19 -5.34 6.47
C MET A 1 -71.98 -5.42 7.39
N SER A 2 -71.83 -6.52 8.13
CA SER A 2 -70.98 -7.69 7.80
C SER A 2 -69.48 -7.42 8.04
N SER A 3 -68.97 -7.89 9.19
CA SER A 3 -67.55 -8.05 9.51
C SER A 3 -66.86 -9.07 8.56
N PRO A 4 -65.51 -9.22 8.54
CA PRO A 4 -64.89 -10.07 9.58
C PRO A 4 -63.42 -9.80 9.98
N ARG A 5 -63.12 -10.30 11.18
CA ARG A 5 -61.89 -10.98 11.66
C ARG A 5 -60.57 -10.19 11.73
N ARG A 6 -60.33 -9.65 12.93
CA ARG A 6 -58.98 -9.48 13.51
C ARG A 6 -58.45 -10.86 13.92
N SER A 7 -57.40 -11.34 13.24
CA SER A 7 -56.66 -12.54 13.63
C SER A 7 -55.79 -12.24 14.85
N GLN A 8 -56.23 -12.63 16.04
CA GLN A 8 -55.39 -12.73 17.22
C GLN A 8 -54.62 -14.06 17.13
N THR A 9 -53.34 -13.99 16.76
CA THR A 9 -52.44 -15.14 16.82
C THR A 9 -52.17 -15.45 18.29
N GLN A 10 -52.68 -16.59 18.73
CA GLN A 10 -52.50 -17.15 20.06
C GLN A 10 -51.01 -17.50 20.25
N LYS A 11 -50.29 -16.74 21.06
CA LYS A 11 -48.91 -17.05 21.45
C LYS A 11 -48.94 -18.33 22.30
N MET A 12 -48.53 -19.45 21.71
CA MET A 12 -48.39 -20.73 22.39
C MET A 12 -47.29 -20.59 23.45
N ARG A 13 -47.67 -20.49 24.72
CA ARG A 13 -46.74 -20.57 25.86
C ARG A 13 -46.36 -22.04 26.05
N LEU A 14 -45.15 -22.41 25.63
CA LEU A 14 -44.52 -23.65 26.07
C LEU A 14 -44.09 -23.46 27.53
N SER A 15 -44.70 -24.21 28.43
CA SER A 15 -44.33 -24.26 29.84
C SER A 15 -43.05 -25.07 30.00
N LEU A 16 -41.91 -24.39 30.15
CA LEU A 16 -40.65 -24.99 30.59
C LEU A 16 -40.76 -25.27 32.09
N THR A 17 -41.12 -26.50 32.46
CA THR A 17 -40.96 -27.02 33.81
C THR A 17 -39.49 -27.36 34.05
N THR A 18 -38.69 -26.34 34.32
CA THR A 18 -37.31 -26.52 34.82
C THR A 18 -37.39 -27.01 36.26
N ARG A 19 -37.20 -28.32 36.46
CA ARG A 19 -36.96 -28.91 37.78
C ARG A 19 -35.62 -28.36 38.30
N LYS A 20 -35.66 -27.36 39.19
CA LYS A 20 -34.49 -26.89 39.92
C LYS A 20 -34.05 -27.97 40.90
N VAL A 21 -33.11 -28.81 40.48
CA VAL A 21 -32.26 -29.57 41.40
C VAL A 21 -31.11 -28.64 41.79
N PRO A 22 -30.82 -28.40 43.07
CA PRO A 22 -29.59 -27.73 43.48
C PRO A 22 -28.43 -28.68 43.14
N LEU A 23 -27.80 -28.47 41.98
CA LEU A 23 -26.48 -29.02 41.70
C LEU A 23 -25.50 -28.14 42.48
N GLU A 24 -25.19 -28.54 43.72
CA GLU A 24 -23.94 -28.10 44.35
C GLU A 24 -22.81 -28.59 43.47
N VAL A 25 -22.17 -27.65 42.77
CA VAL A 25 -20.95 -27.92 42.02
C VAL A 25 -19.85 -28.10 43.07
N PRO A 26 -19.23 -29.29 43.19
CA PRO A 26 -18.12 -29.44 44.10
C PRO A 26 -17.00 -28.54 43.61
N THR A 27 -16.42 -27.74 44.52
CA THR A 27 -15.22 -26.95 44.27
C THR A 27 -14.11 -27.90 43.82
N PRO A 28 -13.47 -27.67 42.66
CA PRO A 28 -12.51 -28.62 42.12
C PRO A 28 -11.32 -28.69 43.07
N THR A 29 -11.13 -29.85 43.69
CA THR A 29 -9.89 -30.15 44.41
C THR A 29 -8.87 -30.58 43.36
N GLU A 30 -7.65 -30.04 43.41
CA GLU A 30 -6.56 -30.28 42.44
C GLU A 30 -6.16 -31.76 42.22
N LYS A 31 -6.84 -32.71 42.88
CA LYS A 31 -6.58 -34.16 42.81
C LYS A 31 -7.40 -34.93 41.76
N ASP A 32 -8.32 -34.27 41.05
CA ASP A 32 -9.16 -34.92 40.01
C ASP A 32 -8.71 -34.66 38.57
N TRP A 33 -7.59 -33.98 38.37
CA TRP A 33 -6.97 -33.93 37.06
C TRP A 33 -6.27 -35.27 36.80
N PRO A 34 -6.61 -36.02 35.73
CA PRO A 34 -5.73 -37.10 35.31
C PRO A 34 -4.35 -36.49 35.12
N THR A 35 -3.35 -37.04 35.82
CA THR A 35 -1.97 -36.57 35.71
C THR A 35 -1.59 -36.64 34.24
N ASP A 36 -1.19 -35.49 33.74
CA ASP A 36 -0.96 -35.21 32.33
C ASP A 36 0.37 -35.83 31.88
N GLU A 37 0.40 -37.16 31.91
CA GLU A 37 1.54 -38.00 31.53
C GLU A 37 1.18 -38.81 30.28
N GLY A 38 0.39 -38.19 29.40
CA GLY A 38 0.22 -38.63 28.03
C GLY A 38 1.00 -37.66 27.17
N ASP A 39 2.00 -38.15 26.44
CA ASP A 39 2.55 -37.44 25.30
C ASP A 39 1.36 -36.97 24.43
N TYR A 40 0.98 -35.70 24.53
CA TYR A 40 0.20 -35.07 23.47
C TYR A 40 1.16 -34.96 22.31
N VAL A 41 1.26 -36.06 21.56
CA VAL A 41 1.76 -36.04 20.21
C VAL A 41 0.87 -35.03 19.52
N PHE A 42 1.42 -33.84 19.27
CA PHE A 42 0.85 -32.85 18.39
C PHE A 42 0.83 -33.52 17.01
N MET A 43 -0.17 -34.37 16.79
CA MET A 43 -0.46 -34.93 15.49
C MET A 43 -0.70 -33.71 14.62
N ASP A 44 0.17 -33.52 13.63
CA ASP A 44 -0.08 -32.54 12.58
C ASP A 44 -1.53 -32.74 12.14
N LEU A 45 -2.34 -31.68 12.21
CA LEU A 45 -3.78 -31.76 11.95
C LEU A 45 -4.03 -32.47 10.60
N ASP A 46 -3.11 -32.28 9.65
CA ASP A 46 -3.05 -32.91 8.34
C ASP A 46 -2.97 -34.46 8.37
N GLN A 47 -2.23 -35.06 9.32
CA GLN A 47 -2.18 -36.52 9.49
C GLN A 47 -3.54 -37.08 9.94
N GLY A 48 -4.31 -36.31 10.70
CA GLY A 48 -5.67 -36.69 11.11
C GLY A 48 -6.69 -36.62 9.98
N LEU A 49 -6.53 -35.70 9.03
CA LEU A 49 -7.50 -35.48 7.94
C LEU A 49 -7.44 -36.57 6.86
N ASP A 50 -6.25 -37.14 6.61
CA ASP A 50 -6.07 -38.25 5.67
C ASP A 50 -6.52 -39.61 6.21
N SER A 51 -6.79 -39.69 7.52
CA SER A 51 -7.32 -40.87 8.19
C SER A 51 -8.82 -41.10 7.98
N LEU A 52 -9.54 -40.09 7.45
CA LEU A 52 -10.98 -40.18 7.24
C LEU A 52 -11.34 -41.24 6.18
N PRO A 53 -12.41 -42.03 6.40
CA PRO A 53 -12.92 -42.94 5.37
C PRO A 53 -13.49 -42.16 4.19
N GLN A 54 -13.51 -42.78 3.01
CA GLN A 54 -14.22 -42.25 1.85
C GLN A 54 -15.74 -42.25 2.15
N PRO A 55 -16.50 -41.20 1.78
CA PRO A 55 -16.12 -40.05 0.95
C PRO A 55 -15.64 -38.81 1.73
N TYR A 56 -15.66 -38.86 3.07
CA TYR A 56 -15.43 -37.70 3.93
C TYR A 56 -14.03 -37.10 3.75
N ARG A 57 -13.03 -37.94 3.50
CA ARG A 57 -11.67 -37.47 3.17
C ARG A 57 -11.63 -36.59 1.92
N MET A 58 -12.36 -36.98 0.88
CA MET A 58 -12.41 -36.21 -0.36
C MET A 58 -13.10 -34.86 -0.16
N ILE A 59 -14.18 -34.85 0.63
CA ILE A 59 -14.88 -33.62 1.00
C ILE A 59 -13.95 -32.70 1.78
N ASN A 60 -13.23 -33.23 2.76
CA ASN A 60 -12.30 -32.44 3.57
C ASN A 60 -11.17 -31.83 2.74
N LYS A 61 -10.58 -32.59 1.80
CA LYS A 61 -9.57 -32.06 0.87
C LYS A 61 -10.11 -30.93 0.01
N LEU A 62 -11.34 -31.07 -0.50
CA LEU A 62 -11.95 -30.03 -1.32
C LEU A 62 -12.24 -28.75 -0.52
N VAL A 63 -12.70 -28.91 0.71
CA VAL A 63 -12.98 -27.79 1.62
C VAL A 63 -11.70 -27.07 2.01
N ASN A 64 -10.63 -27.80 2.36
CA ASN A 64 -9.33 -27.19 2.66
C ASN A 64 -8.77 -26.45 1.45
N LEU A 65 -8.81 -27.05 0.26
CA LEU A 65 -8.39 -26.38 -0.97
C LEU A 65 -9.16 -25.07 -1.23
N LEU A 66 -10.46 -25.05 -0.92
CA LEU A 66 -11.27 -23.83 -1.03
C LEU A 66 -10.80 -22.77 -0.03
N PHE A 67 -10.50 -23.16 1.21
CA PHE A 67 -10.00 -22.24 2.22
C PHE A 67 -8.63 -21.69 1.86
N ASP A 68 -7.68 -22.56 1.48
CA ASP A 68 -6.32 -22.16 1.12
C ASP A 68 -6.35 -21.14 -0.03
N ARG A 69 -7.11 -21.44 -1.09
CA ARG A 69 -7.25 -20.54 -2.24
C ARG A 69 -7.96 -19.24 -1.88
N SER A 70 -8.98 -19.30 -1.04
CA SER A 70 -9.70 -18.09 -0.60
C SER A 70 -8.80 -17.21 0.26
N TRP A 71 -7.97 -17.83 1.11
CA TRP A 71 -7.03 -17.14 1.97
C TRP A 71 -5.95 -16.43 1.17
N GLU A 72 -5.33 -17.12 0.19
CA GLU A 72 -4.35 -16.54 -0.74
C GLU A 72 -4.90 -15.28 -1.44
N ILE A 73 -6.12 -15.37 -1.94
CA ILE A 73 -6.80 -14.26 -2.60
C ILE A 73 -7.06 -13.07 -1.65
N ILE A 74 -7.37 -13.34 -0.38
CA ILE A 74 -7.60 -12.30 0.63
C ILE A 74 -6.27 -11.66 1.03
N GLU A 75 -5.24 -12.47 1.21
CA GLU A 75 -3.90 -12.04 1.59
C GLU A 75 -3.28 -11.14 0.53
N GLU A 76 -3.36 -11.54 -0.76
CA GLU A 76 -2.92 -10.71 -1.88
C GLU A 76 -3.62 -9.35 -1.90
N ARG A 77 -4.95 -9.33 -1.73
CA ARG A 77 -5.72 -8.07 -1.69
C ARG A 77 -5.36 -7.20 -0.51
N ASN A 78 -5.11 -7.79 0.66
CA ASN A 78 -4.72 -7.04 1.84
C ASN A 78 -3.33 -6.45 1.68
N ALA A 79 -2.37 -7.20 1.13
CA ALA A 79 -1.03 -6.70 0.83
C ALA A 79 -1.07 -5.51 -0.14
N LEU A 80 -1.91 -5.58 -1.19
CA LEU A 80 -2.11 -4.45 -2.11
C LEU A 80 -2.70 -3.23 -1.41
N ARG A 81 -3.75 -3.41 -0.60
CA ARG A 81 -4.35 -2.30 0.17
C ARG A 81 -3.39 -1.69 1.17
N GLU A 82 -2.56 -2.51 1.81
CA GLU A 82 -1.54 -2.04 2.73
C GLU A 82 -0.48 -1.21 2.00
N ALA A 83 0.01 -1.69 0.85
CA ALA A 83 0.92 -0.95 -0.01
C ALA A 83 0.33 0.40 -0.45
N GLU A 84 -0.93 0.43 -0.90
CA GLU A 84 -1.64 1.66 -1.24
C GLU A 84 -1.80 2.59 -0.03
N SER A 85 -2.14 2.05 1.13
CA SER A 85 -2.33 2.85 2.36
C SER A 85 -1.02 3.41 2.93
N SER A 86 0.09 2.70 2.69
CA SER A 86 1.44 3.14 3.05
C SER A 86 1.97 4.23 2.10
N GLN A 87 1.30 4.46 0.96
CA GLN A 87 1.66 5.50 0.03
C GLN A 87 1.31 6.88 0.61
N ILE A 88 2.33 7.58 1.09
CA ILE A 88 2.20 8.97 1.56
C ILE A 88 1.81 9.84 0.36
N GLN A 89 0.65 10.48 0.44
CA GLN A 89 0.27 11.49 -0.54
C GLN A 89 1.23 12.68 -0.44
N PRO A 90 1.90 13.07 -1.54
CA PRO A 90 2.76 14.26 -1.53
C PRO A 90 1.92 15.49 -1.18
N THR A 91 2.47 16.36 -0.33
CA THR A 91 1.85 17.66 -0.06
C THR A 91 1.77 18.46 -1.36
N VAL A 92 0.55 18.75 -1.81
CA VAL A 92 0.32 19.60 -2.97
C VAL A 92 0.33 21.07 -2.54
N TYR A 93 1.31 21.82 -3.03
CA TYR A 93 1.39 23.26 -2.81
C TYR A 93 0.74 24.01 -3.98
N PRO A 94 0.01 25.10 -3.73
CA PRO A 94 -0.49 25.95 -4.80
C PRO A 94 0.69 26.62 -5.54
N PRO A 95 0.60 26.81 -6.87
CA PRO A 95 1.64 27.50 -7.63
C PRO A 95 1.75 28.96 -7.19
N VAL A 96 2.96 29.40 -6.87
CA VAL A 96 3.25 30.78 -6.41
C VAL A 96 3.49 31.73 -7.57
N GLY A 97 3.92 31.21 -8.73
CA GLY A 97 4.19 31.99 -9.93
C GLY A 97 4.39 31.10 -11.14
N GLU A 98 4.42 31.72 -12.33
CA GLU A 98 4.62 31.04 -13.60
C GLU A 98 5.82 31.65 -14.34
N ILE A 99 6.69 30.79 -14.86
CA ILE A 99 7.79 31.18 -15.74
C ILE A 99 7.32 30.98 -17.18
N GLN A 100 7.12 32.08 -17.90
CA GLN A 100 6.79 32.01 -19.32
C GLN A 100 8.04 31.68 -20.14
N LEU A 101 8.02 30.53 -20.81
CA LEU A 101 9.10 30.08 -21.69
C LEU A 101 8.72 30.35 -23.15
N ASN A 102 9.61 31.02 -23.88
CA ASN A 102 9.39 31.33 -25.30
C ASN A 102 9.36 30.09 -26.20
N LYS A 103 9.97 28.99 -25.73
CA LYS A 103 10.07 27.71 -26.44
C LYS A 103 9.89 26.59 -25.44
N ARG A 104 9.43 25.43 -25.93
CA ARG A 104 9.33 24.22 -25.12
C ARG A 104 10.73 23.78 -24.65
N PRO A 105 10.95 23.59 -23.34
CA PRO A 105 12.20 23.04 -22.83
C PRO A 105 12.26 21.52 -23.08
N ASN A 106 13.48 21.00 -23.21
CA ASN A 106 13.75 19.58 -23.38
C ASN A 106 13.95 18.87 -22.03
N CYS A 107 14.64 19.56 -21.11
CA CYS A 107 15.03 19.00 -19.82
C CYS A 107 15.14 20.13 -18.77
N MET A 108 15.08 19.77 -17.49
CA MET A 108 15.24 20.70 -16.39
C MET A 108 15.93 20.01 -15.21
N ALA A 109 16.69 20.78 -14.42
CA ALA A 109 17.26 20.35 -13.16
C ALA A 109 17.13 21.46 -12.12
N VAL A 110 16.99 21.10 -10.85
CA VAL A 110 16.95 22.04 -9.73
C VAL A 110 18.16 21.77 -8.85
N SER A 111 18.88 22.82 -8.50
CA SER A 111 19.94 22.77 -7.48
C SER A 111 19.91 24.06 -6.67
N GLN A 112 19.94 23.92 -5.35
CA GLN A 112 19.74 25.03 -4.42
C GLN A 112 18.49 25.86 -4.80
N ASP A 113 18.67 27.16 -5.00
CA ASP A 113 17.61 28.13 -5.31
C ASP A 113 17.48 28.41 -6.82
N PHE A 114 18.12 27.59 -7.65
CA PHE A 114 18.19 27.78 -9.10
C PHE A 114 17.53 26.64 -9.87
N LEU A 115 16.77 27.03 -10.89
CA LEU A 115 16.19 26.15 -11.89
C LEU A 115 16.98 26.28 -13.19
N PHE A 116 17.57 25.17 -13.63
CA PHE A 116 18.28 25.03 -14.89
C PHE A 116 17.32 24.44 -15.91
N VAL A 117 17.14 25.11 -17.04
CA VAL A 117 16.21 24.73 -18.11
C VAL A 117 16.99 24.57 -19.40
N GLY A 118 17.09 23.33 -19.88
CA GLY A 118 17.72 22.98 -21.15
C GLY A 118 16.72 23.04 -22.29
N GLY A 119 17.15 23.59 -23.42
CA GLY A 119 16.30 23.72 -24.59
C GLY A 119 17.11 23.70 -25.87
N ALA A 120 16.51 24.27 -26.92
CA ALA A 120 17.15 24.31 -28.22
C ALA A 120 18.39 25.19 -28.20
N LYS A 121 19.53 24.65 -28.66
CA LYS A 121 20.82 25.36 -28.79
C LYS A 121 21.40 25.92 -27.49
N GLY A 122 20.93 25.45 -26.33
CA GLY A 122 21.31 26.11 -25.10
C GLY A 122 20.59 25.68 -23.82
N PHE A 123 20.88 26.41 -22.75
CA PHE A 123 20.19 26.33 -21.49
C PHE A 123 20.02 27.71 -20.86
N SER A 124 19.12 27.81 -19.88
CA SER A 124 18.83 29.04 -19.16
C SER A 124 18.67 28.77 -17.68
N ILE A 125 18.97 29.77 -16.86
CA ILE A 125 18.96 29.67 -15.39
C ILE A 125 17.93 30.65 -14.86
N TYR A 126 17.06 30.18 -13.98
CA TYR A 126 16.03 30.95 -13.30
C TYR A 126 16.22 30.86 -11.80
N ASN A 127 15.88 31.93 -11.09
CA ASN A 127 15.81 31.91 -9.63
C ASN A 127 14.41 31.43 -9.21
N LEU A 128 14.36 30.48 -8.27
CA LEU A 128 13.13 29.84 -7.82
C LEU A 128 12.22 30.78 -7.02
N TYR A 129 12.78 31.73 -6.26
CA TYR A 129 12.00 32.63 -5.41
C TYR A 129 11.25 33.70 -6.20
N ASN A 130 11.91 34.26 -7.21
CA ASN A 130 11.35 35.39 -7.95
C ASN A 130 10.91 35.03 -9.39
N ALA A 131 11.09 33.78 -9.80
CA ALA A 131 10.78 33.29 -11.15
C ALA A 131 11.46 34.08 -12.28
N LYS A 132 12.53 34.83 -11.99
CA LYS A 132 13.26 35.64 -12.97
C LYS A 132 14.41 34.85 -13.59
N ARG A 133 14.58 35.06 -14.89
CA ARG A 133 15.71 34.53 -15.65
C ARG A 133 16.98 35.30 -15.29
N ILE A 134 17.99 34.58 -14.79
CA ILE A 134 19.29 35.14 -14.41
C ILE A 134 20.24 35.06 -15.60
N TYR A 135 20.24 33.91 -16.30
CA TYR A 135 21.24 33.63 -17.32
C TYR A 135 20.67 32.85 -18.50
N VAL A 136 21.28 33.04 -19.67
CA VAL A 136 20.99 32.31 -20.91
C VAL A 136 22.29 31.98 -21.62
N TRP A 137 22.46 30.71 -21.94
CA TRP A 137 23.57 30.20 -22.74
C TRP A 137 23.02 29.59 -24.03
N ASP A 138 23.01 30.36 -25.12
CA ASP A 138 22.52 29.92 -26.44
C ASP A 138 23.66 29.73 -27.46
N LYS A 139 24.81 29.22 -27.00
CA LYS A 139 26.01 29.02 -27.84
C LYS A 139 26.18 27.59 -28.34
N LEU A 140 25.31 26.67 -27.97
CA LEU A 140 25.41 25.28 -28.39
C LEU A 140 24.88 25.13 -29.82
N LYS A 141 25.56 24.32 -30.64
CA LYS A 141 25.08 24.01 -31.99
C LYS A 141 23.97 22.96 -31.98
N VAL A 142 23.93 22.16 -30.93
CA VAL A 142 23.04 21.02 -30.73
C VAL A 142 22.13 21.32 -29.54
N ASP A 143 20.97 20.69 -29.52
CA ASP A 143 19.99 20.83 -28.46
C ASP A 143 20.43 20.04 -27.22
N VAL A 144 20.13 20.60 -26.05
CA VAL A 144 20.42 19.95 -24.77
C VAL A 144 19.32 18.91 -24.51
N THR A 145 19.71 17.65 -24.31
CA THR A 145 18.80 16.52 -24.09
C THR A 145 18.62 16.22 -22.61
N SER A 146 19.68 16.41 -21.81
CA SER A 146 19.65 16.22 -20.36
C SER A 146 20.53 17.24 -19.65
N ILE A 147 20.11 17.63 -18.45
CA ILE A 147 20.89 18.45 -17.53
C ILE A 147 20.94 17.74 -16.18
N CYS A 148 22.11 17.63 -15.59
CA CYS A 148 22.25 17.42 -14.15
C CYS A 148 22.89 18.66 -13.52
N ALA A 149 22.44 18.98 -12.32
CA ALA A 149 23.04 20.01 -11.48
C ALA A 149 23.32 19.37 -10.12
N THR A 150 24.52 19.57 -9.60
CA THR A 150 24.94 19.02 -8.31
C THR A 150 25.57 20.12 -7.48
N ASP A 151 25.07 20.25 -6.26
CA ASP A 151 25.58 21.20 -5.28
C ASP A 151 26.90 20.71 -4.67
N LEU A 152 27.94 21.55 -4.75
CA LEU A 152 29.26 21.35 -4.12
C LEU A 152 29.46 22.26 -2.90
N GLY A 153 28.41 22.91 -2.41
CA GLY A 153 28.39 23.81 -1.26
C GLY A 153 28.55 25.28 -1.66
N SER A 154 29.69 25.65 -2.24
CA SER A 154 29.95 27.03 -2.72
C SER A 154 29.72 27.21 -4.21
N GLU A 155 29.62 26.11 -4.95
CA GLU A 155 29.48 26.09 -6.41
C GLU A 155 28.47 25.02 -6.80
N ILE A 156 27.85 25.19 -7.96
CA ILE A 156 26.98 24.19 -8.57
C ILE A 156 27.70 23.65 -9.80
N LEU A 157 27.94 22.34 -9.83
CA LEU A 157 28.43 21.66 -11.03
C LEU A 157 27.26 21.33 -11.93
N ILE A 158 27.29 21.85 -13.15
CA ILE A 158 26.29 21.56 -14.17
C ILE A 158 26.92 20.61 -15.18
N ALA A 159 26.27 19.49 -15.47
CA ALA A 159 26.61 18.65 -16.63
C ALA A 159 25.46 18.67 -17.64
N LEU A 160 25.79 19.01 -18.87
CA LEU A 160 24.85 19.03 -20.00
C LEU A 160 25.17 17.87 -20.92
N VAL A 161 24.15 17.16 -21.37
CA VAL A 161 24.27 16.13 -22.43
C VAL A 161 23.53 16.63 -23.66
N ASP A 162 24.15 16.54 -24.83
CA ASP A 162 23.54 16.85 -26.12
C ASP A 162 23.21 15.56 -26.91
N GLU A 163 22.62 15.71 -28.10
CA GLU A 163 22.29 14.57 -28.98
C GLU A 163 23.53 13.77 -29.43
N MET A 164 24.72 14.37 -29.36
CA MET A 164 25.99 13.73 -29.71
C MET A 164 26.63 13.01 -28.51
N GLY A 165 26.00 13.07 -27.33
CA GLY A 165 26.49 12.46 -26.09
C GLY A 165 27.64 13.23 -25.44
N ILE A 166 27.88 14.48 -25.83
CA ILE A 166 28.95 15.30 -25.25
C ILE A 166 28.50 15.78 -23.87
N VAL A 167 29.33 15.52 -22.85
CA VAL A 167 29.14 16.03 -21.50
C VAL A 167 29.93 17.33 -21.33
N LEU A 168 29.23 18.47 -21.21
CA LEU A 168 29.86 19.74 -20.87
C LEU A 168 29.70 20.00 -19.36
N HIS A 169 30.82 20.07 -18.65
CA HIS A 169 30.87 20.46 -17.24
C HIS A 169 31.14 21.96 -17.10
N LEU A 170 30.25 22.68 -16.42
CA LEU A 170 30.38 24.10 -16.13
C LEU A 170 30.24 24.34 -14.62
N PRO A 171 31.22 24.99 -13.97
CA PRO A 171 31.02 25.50 -12.62
C PRO A 171 30.13 26.75 -12.68
N PHE A 172 29.14 26.80 -11.79
CA PHE A 172 28.27 27.96 -11.58
C PHE A 172 28.45 28.48 -10.15
N LEU A 173 28.66 29.79 -10.02
CA LEU A 173 28.92 30.54 -8.79
C LEU A 173 27.67 31.32 -8.36
#